data_AF-A0A1W9LJA6-F1
#
_entry.id   AF-A0A1W9LJA6-F1
#
_cell.length_a   1.000
_cell.length_b   1.000
_cell.length_c   1.000
_cell.angle_alpha   90.00
_cell.angle_beta   90.00
_cell.angle_gamma   90.00
#
_symmetry.space_group_name_H-M   'P 1'
#
loop_
_entity.id
_entity.type
_entity.pdbx_description
1 polymer ?
#
loop_
_entity_poly.entity_id
_entity_poly.type
_entity_poly.pdbx_seq_one_letter_code
_entity_poly.pdbx_strand_id
1 'polypeptide(L)'
;MNTQLKFIFGICLALFFLISAAWGEEKSQQGDLDAMVKKITKLQERFNQNPSDYEVLKEIGVIYHDLAQKDTKTYAKKAVSSLEEAQKVKPEDNVMLCYLGSAYTLMAKESWNPVSKSNYVNKGIECMDKAVRKDPDNITVRMTRGTNSRGLPGFLNRRQVACEDFEHLADLFEKGLKVPALLKSTVYKNLSGLYKEDGDKIKAQKYQTMAENL
;
A
#
# COMPACT_ATOMS: atom_id res chain seq x y z
N MET A 1 -21.10 24.42 -42.15
CA MET A 1 -21.12 23.28 -41.21
C MET A 1 -20.89 23.84 -39.80
N ASN A 2 -21.90 23.72 -38.94
CA ASN A 2 -22.10 24.56 -37.75
C ASN A 2 -21.09 24.24 -36.63
N THR A 3 -20.40 25.27 -36.10
CA THR A 3 -19.34 25.15 -35.08
C THR A 3 -19.84 24.49 -33.79
N GLN A 4 -21.12 24.69 -33.47
CA GLN A 4 -21.80 24.03 -32.34
C GLN A 4 -21.87 22.50 -32.48
N LEU A 5 -22.03 21.98 -33.70
CA LEU A 5 -22.15 20.54 -33.93
C LEU A 5 -20.80 19.80 -33.77
N LYS A 6 -19.69 20.46 -34.13
CA LYS A 6 -18.33 19.95 -33.90
C LYS A 6 -17.97 19.93 -32.41
N PHE A 7 -18.44 20.90 -31.63
CA PHE A 7 -18.18 21.00 -30.20
C PHE A 7 -18.94 19.92 -29.41
N ILE A 8 -20.21 19.68 -29.74
CA ILE A 8 -21.02 18.61 -29.13
C ILE A 8 -20.45 17.22 -29.45
N PHE A 9 -20.01 16.98 -30.69
CA PHE A 9 -19.43 15.69 -31.08
C PHE A 9 -18.09 15.41 -30.37
N GLY A 10 -17.26 16.45 -30.17
CA GLY A 10 -16.01 16.34 -29.41
C GLY A 10 -16.23 16.02 -27.92
N ILE A 11 -17.26 16.61 -27.30
CA ILE A 11 -17.62 16.33 -25.89
C ILE A 11 -18.16 14.90 -25.74
N CYS A 12 -19.01 14.43 -26.67
CA CYS A 12 -19.52 13.06 -26.64
C CYS A 12 -18.42 12.00 -26.84
N LEU A 13 -17.44 12.25 -27.71
CA LEU A 13 -16.28 11.37 -27.90
C LEU A 13 -15.37 11.32 -26.65
N ALA A 14 -15.14 12.46 -26.00
CA ALA A 14 -14.35 12.52 -24.77
C ALA A 14 -15.04 11.79 -23.61
N LEU A 15 -16.36 11.95 -23.45
CA LEU A 15 -17.15 11.22 -22.44
C LEU A 15 -17.17 9.71 -22.72
N PHE A 16 -17.27 9.29 -24.00
CA PHE A 16 -17.22 7.88 -24.37
C PHE A 16 -15.86 7.24 -24.08
N PHE A 17 -14.75 7.96 -24.32
CA PHE A 17 -13.41 7.50 -23.97
C PHE A 17 -13.20 7.38 -22.46
N LEU A 18 -13.70 8.33 -21.67
CA LEU A 18 -13.61 8.28 -20.21
C LEU A 18 -14.41 7.12 -19.62
N ILE A 19 -15.61 6.87 -20.15
CA ILE A 19 -16.45 5.72 -19.74
C ILE A 19 -15.75 4.40 -20.13
N SER A 20 -15.22 4.30 -21.34
CA SER A 20 -14.53 3.09 -21.81
C SER A 20 -13.25 2.80 -21.02
N ALA A 21 -12.48 3.84 -20.65
CA ALA A 21 -11.29 3.71 -19.82
C ALA A 21 -11.65 3.28 -18.39
N ALA A 22 -12.68 3.87 -17.78
CA ALA A 22 -13.18 3.47 -16.47
C ALA A 22 -13.66 2.00 -16.46
N TRP A 23 -14.36 1.56 -17.50
CA TRP A 23 -14.81 0.17 -17.65
C TRP A 23 -13.64 -0.80 -17.86
N GLY A 24 -12.60 -0.36 -18.59
CA GLY A 24 -11.36 -1.11 -18.76
C GLY A 24 -10.61 -1.29 -17.43
N GLU A 25 -10.48 -0.22 -16.65
CA GLU A 25 -9.87 -0.26 -15.31
C GLU A 25 -10.67 -1.14 -14.35
N GLU A 26 -11.99 -1.01 -14.30
CA GLU A 26 -12.86 -1.81 -13.45
C GLU A 26 -12.75 -3.32 -13.77
N LYS A 27 -12.77 -3.68 -15.06
CA LYS A 27 -12.61 -5.07 -15.51
C LYS A 27 -11.23 -5.64 -15.19
N SER A 28 -10.18 -4.82 -15.29
CA SER A 28 -8.82 -5.23 -14.90
C SER A 28 -8.70 -5.47 -13.39
N GLN A 29 -9.25 -4.56 -12.58
CA GLN A 29 -9.25 -4.67 -11.12
C GLN A 29 -10.07 -5.86 -10.62
N GLN A 30 -11.16 -6.20 -11.32
CA GLN A 30 -11.95 -7.39 -11.06
C GLN A 30 -11.16 -8.67 -11.37
N GLY A 31 -10.44 -8.70 -12.49
CA GLY A 31 -9.57 -9.84 -12.84
C GLY A 31 -8.48 -10.11 -11.79
N ASP A 32 -7.85 -9.06 -11.28
CA ASP A 32 -6.85 -9.16 -10.21
C ASP A 32 -7.45 -9.70 -8.90
N LEU A 33 -8.66 -9.24 -8.54
CA LEU A 33 -9.39 -9.71 -7.37
C LEU A 33 -9.70 -11.21 -7.46
N ASP A 34 -10.20 -11.65 -8.61
CA ASP A 34 -10.54 -13.06 -8.85
C ASP A 34 -9.30 -13.96 -8.77
N ALA A 35 -8.16 -13.49 -9.30
CA ALA A 35 -6.89 -14.20 -9.21
C ALA A 35 -6.41 -14.33 -7.75
N MET A 36 -6.52 -13.26 -6.95
CA MET A 36 -6.19 -13.28 -5.51
C MET A 36 -7.09 -14.23 -4.73
N VAL A 37 -8.40 -14.21 -4.95
CA VAL A 37 -9.36 -15.11 -4.29
C VAL A 37 -9.08 -16.57 -4.64
N LYS A 38 -8.87 -16.88 -5.92
CA LYS A 38 -8.51 -18.24 -6.36
C LYS A 38 -7.21 -18.74 -5.72
N LYS A 39 -6.23 -17.84 -5.58
CA LYS A 39 -4.96 -18.15 -4.91
C LYS A 39 -5.17 -18.44 -3.43
N ILE A 40 -5.97 -17.64 -2.73
CA ILE A 40 -6.34 -17.88 -1.33
C ILE A 40 -7.00 -19.24 -1.14
N THR A 41 -7.94 -19.65 -2.01
CA THR A 41 -8.62 -20.95 -1.86
C THR A 41 -7.61 -22.11 -1.87
N LYS A 42 -6.66 -22.10 -2.82
CA LYS A 42 -5.60 -23.12 -2.89
C LYS A 42 -4.68 -23.09 -1.66
N LEU A 43 -4.36 -21.91 -1.15
CA LEU A 43 -3.53 -21.76 0.04
C LEU A 43 -4.27 -22.23 1.31
N GLN A 44 -5.58 -22.03 1.39
CA GLN A 44 -6.41 -22.52 2.49
C GLN A 44 -6.47 -24.05 2.53
N GLU A 45 -6.51 -24.72 1.38
CA GLU A 45 -6.41 -26.19 1.32
C GLU A 45 -5.08 -26.68 1.90
N ARG A 46 -3.97 -26.02 1.57
CA ARG A 46 -2.65 -26.32 2.15
C ARG A 46 -2.59 -26.00 3.65
N PHE A 47 -3.17 -24.87 4.07
CA PHE A 47 -3.25 -24.47 5.46
C PHE A 47 -4.01 -25.52 6.30
N ASN A 48 -5.10 -26.07 5.78
CA ASN A 48 -5.86 -27.12 6.48
C ASN A 48 -5.04 -28.40 6.69
N GLN A 49 -4.04 -28.67 5.84
CA GLN A 49 -3.14 -29.82 5.99
C GLN A 49 -2.00 -29.52 6.97
N ASN A 50 -1.51 -28.29 7.01
CA ASN A 50 -0.46 -27.85 7.93
C ASN A 50 -0.70 -26.41 8.42
N PRO A 51 -1.42 -26.22 9.54
CA PRO A 51 -1.78 -24.89 10.03
C PRO A 51 -0.61 -24.04 10.52
N SER A 52 0.58 -24.63 10.71
CA SER A 52 1.80 -23.91 11.09
C SER A 52 2.77 -23.70 9.91
N ASP A 53 2.35 -23.98 8.67
CA ASP A 53 3.15 -23.68 7.47
C ASP A 53 3.34 -22.17 7.34
N TYR A 54 4.52 -21.70 7.73
CA TYR A 54 4.90 -20.30 7.71
C TYR A 54 4.77 -19.66 6.32
N GLU A 55 5.14 -20.38 5.26
CA GLU A 55 5.08 -19.86 3.89
C GLU A 55 3.64 -19.65 3.44
N VAL A 56 2.72 -20.52 3.87
CA VAL A 56 1.29 -20.36 3.61
C VAL A 56 0.70 -19.24 4.46
N LEU A 57 1.02 -19.18 5.76
CA LEU A 57 0.54 -18.15 6.68
C LEU A 57 0.92 -16.75 6.22
N LYS A 58 2.20 -16.55 5.85
CA LYS A 58 2.70 -15.26 5.37
C LYS A 58 2.00 -14.85 4.08
N GLU A 59 1.83 -15.79 3.15
CA GLU A 59 1.24 -15.50 1.84
C GLU A 59 -0.25 -15.19 1.94
N ILE A 60 -1.01 -15.96 2.71
CA ILE A 60 -2.41 -15.68 3.03
C ILE A 60 -2.54 -14.30 3.72
N GLY A 61 -1.67 -14.02 4.69
CA GLY A 61 -1.66 -12.76 5.42
C GLY A 61 -1.45 -11.54 4.52
N VAL A 62 -0.48 -11.61 3.61
CA VAL A 62 -0.23 -10.55 2.62
C VAL A 62 -1.40 -10.38 1.66
N ILE A 63 -1.96 -11.47 1.12
CA ILE A 63 -3.10 -11.35 0.20
C ILE A 63 -4.32 -10.75 0.92
N TYR A 64 -4.62 -11.18 2.15
CA TYR A 64 -5.70 -10.57 2.92
C TYR A 64 -5.44 -9.11 3.25
N HIS A 65 -4.19 -8.72 3.53
CA HIS A 65 -3.82 -7.33 3.71
C HIS A 65 -4.12 -6.51 2.45
N ASP A 66 -3.73 -7.00 1.28
CA ASP A 66 -3.95 -6.30 0.01
C ASP A 66 -5.44 -6.18 -0.33
N LEU A 67 -6.21 -7.25 -0.08
CA LEU A 67 -7.67 -7.23 -0.21
C LEU A 67 -8.33 -6.26 0.78
N ALA A 68 -7.79 -6.11 1.99
CA ALA A 68 -8.30 -5.19 3.00
C ALA A 68 -8.13 -3.72 2.64
N GLN A 69 -7.26 -3.38 1.68
CA GLN A 69 -7.19 -2.02 1.13
C GLN A 69 -8.44 -1.66 0.33
N LYS A 70 -9.09 -2.66 -0.30
CA LYS A 70 -10.33 -2.49 -1.09
C LYS A 70 -11.59 -2.75 -0.24
N ASP A 71 -11.59 -3.84 0.52
CA ASP A 71 -12.68 -4.24 1.42
C ASP A 71 -12.12 -4.50 2.82
N THR A 72 -11.94 -3.40 3.57
CA THR A 72 -11.36 -3.42 4.90
C THR A 72 -12.20 -4.25 5.86
N LYS A 73 -13.54 -4.13 5.79
CA LYS A 73 -14.49 -4.83 6.68
C LYS A 73 -14.35 -6.34 6.60
N THR A 74 -14.20 -6.89 5.39
CA THR A 74 -14.13 -8.34 5.18
C THR A 74 -12.75 -8.91 5.52
N TYR A 75 -11.67 -8.19 5.22
CA TYR A 75 -10.34 -8.78 5.17
C TYR A 75 -9.38 -8.32 6.25
N ALA A 76 -9.58 -7.15 6.89
CA ALA A 76 -8.61 -6.64 7.88
C ALA A 76 -8.39 -7.62 9.05
N LYS A 77 -9.46 -8.21 9.58
CA LYS A 77 -9.36 -9.20 10.67
C LYS A 77 -8.62 -10.47 10.23
N LYS A 78 -8.86 -10.92 8.99
CA LYS A 78 -8.22 -12.11 8.43
C LYS A 78 -6.72 -11.87 8.20
N ALA A 79 -6.36 -10.68 7.73
CA ALA A 79 -4.99 -10.25 7.58
C ALA A 79 -4.26 -10.26 8.94
N VAL A 80 -4.81 -9.58 9.95
CA VAL A 80 -4.23 -9.57 11.31
C VAL A 80 -4.06 -10.98 11.86
N SER A 81 -5.11 -11.81 11.81
CA SER A 81 -5.03 -13.18 12.34
C SER A 81 -3.94 -14.01 11.67
N SER A 82 -3.83 -13.95 10.34
CA SER A 82 -2.85 -14.76 9.60
C SER A 82 -1.42 -14.26 9.84
N LEU A 83 -1.23 -12.94 9.90
CA LEU A 83 0.07 -12.31 10.13
C LEU A 83 0.54 -12.45 11.59
N GLU A 84 -0.37 -12.46 12.57
CA GLU A 84 -0.05 -12.81 13.96
C GLU A 84 0.46 -14.25 14.07
N GLU A 85 -0.20 -15.22 13.43
CA GLU A 85 0.28 -16.61 13.39
C GLU A 85 1.62 -16.72 12.67
N ALA A 86 1.80 -16.04 11.53
CA ALA A 86 3.09 -15.99 10.84
C ALA A 86 4.22 -15.46 11.75
N GLN A 87 3.95 -14.40 12.53
CA GLN A 87 4.91 -13.83 13.48
C GLN A 87 5.19 -14.73 14.69
N LYS A 88 4.24 -15.56 15.13
CA LYS A 88 4.50 -16.58 16.17
C LYS A 88 5.45 -17.65 15.68
N VAL A 89 5.28 -18.09 14.42
CA VAL A 89 6.14 -19.12 13.83
C VAL A 89 7.53 -18.58 13.51
N LYS A 90 7.62 -17.34 12.99
CA LYS A 90 8.88 -16.72 12.58
C LYS A 90 8.99 -15.25 13.00
N PRO A 91 9.31 -14.97 14.28
CA PRO A 91 9.31 -13.61 14.85
C PRO A 91 10.44 -12.69 14.35
N GLU A 92 11.43 -13.24 13.64
CA GLU A 92 12.53 -12.49 13.02
C GLU A 92 12.20 -11.93 11.63
N ASP A 93 11.08 -12.35 11.02
CA ASP A 93 10.67 -11.79 9.73
C ASP A 93 10.09 -10.38 9.90
N ASN A 94 10.93 -9.37 9.66
CA ASN A 94 10.55 -7.97 9.82
C ASN A 94 9.57 -7.48 8.75
N VAL A 95 9.52 -8.13 7.58
CA VAL A 95 8.55 -7.80 6.53
C VAL A 95 7.15 -8.17 7.03
N MET A 96 6.98 -9.36 7.61
CA MET A 96 5.71 -9.78 8.18
C MET A 96 5.31 -8.97 9.40
N LEU A 97 6.27 -8.55 10.22
CA LEU A 97 6.01 -7.61 11.32
C LEU A 97 5.49 -6.26 10.78
N CYS A 98 6.07 -5.76 9.69
CA CYS A 98 5.62 -4.53 9.05
C CYS A 98 4.20 -4.65 8.47
N TYR A 99 3.92 -5.74 7.73
CA TYR A 99 2.58 -6.03 7.24
C TYR A 99 1.55 -6.18 8.36
N LEU A 100 1.91 -6.83 9.48
CA LEU A 100 1.06 -6.93 10.65
C LEU A 100 0.73 -5.54 11.21
N GLY A 101 1.74 -4.67 11.28
CA GLY A 101 1.57 -3.29 11.67
C GLY A 101 0.57 -2.54 10.77
N SER A 102 0.73 -2.65 9.46
CA SER A 102 -0.22 -2.07 8.50
C SER A 102 -1.63 -2.65 8.66
N ALA A 103 -1.77 -3.97 8.82
CA ALA A 103 -3.06 -4.63 9.03
C ALA A 103 -3.77 -4.17 10.32
N TYR A 104 -3.03 -3.86 11.39
CA TYR A 104 -3.65 -3.25 12.57
C TYR A 104 -4.24 -1.86 12.28
N THR A 105 -3.57 -1.03 11.48
CA THR A 105 -4.16 0.28 11.11
C THR A 105 -5.43 0.13 10.25
N LEU A 106 -5.50 -0.90 9.41
CA LEU A 106 -6.72 -1.27 8.67
C LEU A 106 -7.83 -1.72 9.64
N MET A 107 -7.50 -2.51 10.67
CA MET A 107 -8.45 -2.84 11.74
C MET A 107 -8.93 -1.61 12.54
N ALA A 108 -8.07 -0.61 12.71
CA ALA A 108 -8.47 0.64 13.36
C ALA A 108 -9.53 1.39 12.56
N LYS A 109 -9.44 1.38 11.22
CA LYS A 109 -10.43 1.99 10.32
C LYS A 109 -11.83 1.43 10.57
N GLU A 110 -11.95 0.11 10.75
CA GLU A 110 -13.21 -0.59 11.01
C GLU A 110 -13.72 -0.46 12.45
N SER A 111 -12.88 -0.03 13.39
CA SER A 111 -13.27 0.05 14.79
C SER A 111 -14.14 1.28 15.06
N TRP A 112 -15.37 1.06 15.55
CA TRP A 112 -16.28 2.13 15.98
C TRP A 112 -15.91 2.69 17.36
N ASN A 113 -15.28 1.89 18.22
CA ASN A 113 -14.86 2.30 19.56
C ASN A 113 -13.54 3.10 19.48
N PRO A 114 -13.50 4.37 19.93
CA PRO A 114 -12.30 5.20 19.89
C PRO A 114 -11.09 4.60 20.62
N VAL A 115 -11.30 3.89 21.74
CA VAL A 115 -10.22 3.25 22.51
C VAL A 115 -9.60 2.12 21.70
N SER A 116 -10.44 1.24 21.14
CA SER A 116 -9.98 0.14 20.29
C SER A 116 -9.29 0.66 19.02
N LYS A 117 -9.84 1.70 18.39
CA LYS A 117 -9.24 2.38 17.24
C LYS A 117 -7.82 2.87 17.59
N SER A 118 -7.68 3.60 18.70
CA SER A 118 -6.38 4.11 19.18
C SER A 118 -5.38 2.98 19.45
N ASN A 119 -5.82 1.93 20.15
CA ASN A 119 -4.99 0.75 20.44
C ASN A 119 -4.47 0.08 19.16
N TYR A 120 -5.33 -0.10 18.16
CA TYR A 120 -4.93 -0.69 16.87
C TYR A 120 -3.96 0.22 16.11
N VAL A 121 -4.20 1.53 16.05
CA VAL A 121 -3.25 2.47 15.42
C VAL A 121 -1.89 2.41 16.11
N ASN A 122 -1.84 2.46 17.43
CA ASN A 122 -0.59 2.44 18.19
C ASN A 122 0.18 1.13 18.02
N LYS A 123 -0.51 -0.02 18.09
CA LYS A 123 0.08 -1.34 17.77
C LYS A 123 0.65 -1.37 16.35
N GLY A 124 -0.10 -0.81 15.40
CA GLY A 124 0.31 -0.72 14.01
C GLY A 124 1.61 0.06 13.82
N ILE A 125 1.65 1.27 14.40
CA ILE A 125 2.83 2.15 14.40
C ILE A 125 4.03 1.45 15.05
N GLU A 126 3.86 0.85 16.23
CA GLU A 126 4.94 0.18 16.95
C GLU A 126 5.56 -0.96 16.12
N CYS A 127 4.73 -1.80 15.49
CA CYS A 127 5.19 -2.90 14.65
C CYS A 127 6.00 -2.40 13.45
N MET A 128 5.49 -1.40 12.72
CA MET A 128 6.18 -0.86 11.54
C MET A 128 7.49 -0.14 11.91
N ASP A 129 7.48 0.65 12.98
CA ASP A 129 8.69 1.35 13.44
C ASP A 129 9.75 0.36 13.95
N LYS A 130 9.32 -0.72 14.61
CA LYS A 130 10.21 -1.82 15.01
C LYS A 130 10.78 -2.55 13.80
N ALA A 131 9.98 -2.79 12.77
CA ALA A 131 10.42 -3.43 11.54
C ALA A 131 11.52 -2.60 10.83
N VAL A 132 11.34 -1.29 10.68
CA VAL A 132 12.38 -0.41 10.10
C VAL A 132 13.64 -0.38 10.95
N ARG A 133 13.53 -0.32 12.29
CA ARG A 133 14.72 -0.36 13.16
C ARG A 133 15.54 -1.65 13.00
N LYS A 134 14.88 -2.77 12.72
CA LYS A 134 15.54 -4.08 12.56
C LYS A 134 16.04 -4.33 11.14
N ASP A 135 15.40 -3.77 10.13
CA ASP A 135 15.72 -3.97 8.72
C ASP A 135 15.58 -2.65 7.93
N PRO A 136 16.52 -1.71 8.13
CA PRO A 136 16.37 -0.31 7.72
C PRO A 136 16.43 -0.08 6.20
N ASP A 137 17.02 -1.00 5.45
CA ASP A 137 17.18 -0.88 3.99
C ASP A 137 16.16 -1.76 3.22
N ASN A 138 15.29 -2.46 3.93
CA ASN A 138 14.31 -3.32 3.30
C ASN A 138 13.23 -2.50 2.61
N ILE A 139 13.18 -2.65 1.28
CA ILE A 139 12.26 -1.95 0.40
C ILE A 139 10.81 -2.12 0.85
N THR A 140 10.38 -3.36 1.12
CA THR A 140 8.99 -3.66 1.45
C THR A 140 8.61 -3.06 2.81
N VAL A 141 9.51 -3.11 3.79
CA VAL A 141 9.30 -2.51 5.11
C VAL A 141 9.14 -0.99 4.99
N ARG A 142 10.06 -0.31 4.30
CA ARG A 142 10.01 1.15 4.06
C ARG A 142 8.78 1.56 3.26
N MET A 143 8.47 0.84 2.17
CA MET A 143 7.29 1.13 1.34
C MET A 143 5.99 0.99 2.11
N THR A 144 5.86 -0.07 2.91
CA THR A 144 4.67 -0.33 3.71
C THR A 144 4.49 0.74 4.78
N ARG A 145 5.55 1.03 5.56
CA ARG A 145 5.50 2.06 6.61
C ARG A 145 5.26 3.45 6.03
N GLY A 146 5.92 3.80 4.93
CA GLY A 146 5.80 5.11 4.29
C GLY A 146 4.40 5.35 3.73
N THR A 147 3.85 4.37 2.99
CA THR A 147 2.49 4.44 2.44
C THR A 147 1.45 4.51 3.53
N ASN A 148 1.59 3.68 4.57
CA ASN A 148 0.69 3.70 5.71
C ASN A 148 0.72 5.05 6.44
N SER A 149 1.92 5.53 6.75
CA SER A 149 2.13 6.80 7.47
C SER A 149 1.62 8.02 6.70
N ARG A 150 1.69 8.00 5.36
CA ARG A 150 1.11 9.05 4.49
C ARG A 150 -0.42 9.04 4.49
N GLY A 151 -1.04 7.88 4.66
CA GLY A 151 -2.50 7.72 4.69
C GLY A 151 -3.14 8.00 6.06
N LEU A 152 -2.35 8.13 7.13
CA LEU A 152 -2.86 8.38 8.48
C LEU A 152 -3.28 9.86 8.68
N PRO A 153 -4.29 10.12 9.54
CA PRO A 153 -4.70 11.47 9.89
C PRO A 153 -3.55 12.34 10.43
N GLY A 154 -3.54 13.63 10.04
CA GLY A 154 -2.45 14.56 10.35
C GLY A 154 -2.14 14.72 11.84
N PHE A 155 -3.15 14.63 12.73
CA PHE A 155 -2.94 14.75 14.18
C PHE A 155 -2.08 13.62 14.79
N LEU A 156 -1.81 12.54 14.04
CA LEU A 156 -0.89 11.47 14.43
C LEU A 156 0.59 11.78 14.11
N ASN A 157 0.87 12.90 13.43
CA ASN A 157 2.22 13.36 13.11
C ASN A 157 3.09 12.35 12.35
N ARG A 158 2.47 11.46 11.54
CA ARG A 158 3.18 10.40 10.78
C ARG A 158 3.71 10.84 9.43
N ARG A 159 3.40 12.07 9.00
CA ARG A 159 3.84 12.64 7.73
C ARG A 159 5.36 12.63 7.55
N GLN A 160 6.11 13.06 8.56
CA GLN A 160 7.58 13.11 8.49
C GLN A 160 8.18 11.70 8.32
N VAL A 161 7.59 10.70 8.95
CA VAL A 161 8.00 9.29 8.78
C VAL A 161 7.77 8.80 7.36
N ALA A 162 6.66 9.20 6.73
CA ALA A 162 6.43 8.90 5.32
C ALA A 162 7.50 9.54 4.42
N CYS A 163 7.86 10.80 4.68
CA CYS A 163 8.93 11.48 3.95
C CYS A 163 10.27 10.74 4.13
N GLU A 164 10.68 10.44 5.37
CA GLU A 164 11.89 9.69 5.69
C GLU A 164 11.97 8.37 4.91
N ASP A 165 10.89 7.57 4.91
CA ASP A 165 10.90 6.27 4.23
C ASP A 165 11.06 6.40 2.72
N PHE A 166 10.34 7.34 2.10
CA PHE A 166 10.43 7.51 0.66
C PHE A 166 11.76 8.14 0.24
N GLU A 167 12.33 9.06 1.03
CA GLU A 167 13.65 9.64 0.78
C GLU A 167 14.76 8.60 0.88
N HIS A 168 14.69 7.73 1.89
CA HIS A 168 15.64 6.62 2.04
C HIS A 168 15.61 5.69 0.82
N LEU A 169 14.41 5.36 0.33
CA LEU A 169 14.26 4.53 -0.86
C LEU A 169 14.78 5.23 -2.12
N ALA A 170 14.48 6.52 -2.29
CA ALA A 170 15.00 7.31 -3.41
C ALA A 170 16.54 7.32 -3.41
N ASP A 171 17.17 7.53 -2.27
CA ASP A 171 18.63 7.50 -2.12
C ASP A 171 19.22 6.12 -2.49
N LEU A 172 18.61 5.02 -2.04
CA LEU A 172 19.02 3.67 -2.44
C LEU A 172 18.92 3.46 -3.96
N PHE A 173 17.86 3.98 -4.60
CA PHE A 173 17.68 3.87 -6.05
C PHE A 173 18.69 4.71 -6.82
N GLU A 174 19.00 5.92 -6.35
CA GLU A 174 20.03 6.81 -6.91
C GLU A 174 21.43 6.20 -6.76
N LYS A 175 21.69 5.46 -5.67
CA LYS A 175 22.93 4.69 -5.45
C LYS A 175 23.05 3.40 -6.27
N GLY A 176 22.07 3.11 -7.13
CA GLY A 176 22.14 2.02 -8.11
C GLY A 176 21.40 0.75 -7.72
N LEU A 177 20.58 0.75 -6.65
CA LEU A 177 19.71 -0.38 -6.36
C LEU A 177 18.72 -0.60 -7.51
N LYS A 178 18.81 -1.78 -8.14
CA LYS A 178 17.97 -2.16 -9.28
C LYS A 178 16.60 -2.60 -8.79
N VAL A 179 15.58 -1.83 -9.16
CA VAL A 179 14.18 -2.12 -8.87
C VAL A 179 13.32 -1.80 -10.11
N PRO A 180 12.10 -2.35 -10.22
CA PRO A 180 11.18 -2.02 -11.30
C PRO A 180 10.93 -0.51 -11.41
N ALA A 181 10.82 0.02 -12.63
CA ALA A 181 10.53 1.44 -12.88
C ALA A 181 9.24 1.90 -12.19
N LEU A 182 8.22 1.03 -12.14
CA LEU A 182 6.97 1.29 -11.43
C LEU A 182 7.20 1.63 -9.95
N LEU A 183 8.09 0.92 -9.27
CA LEU A 183 8.39 1.17 -7.86
C LEU A 183 9.08 2.54 -7.69
N LYS A 184 10.07 2.85 -8.54
CA LYS A 184 10.73 4.16 -8.53
C LYS A 184 9.72 5.29 -8.75
N SER A 185 8.84 5.14 -9.75
CA SER A 185 7.78 6.10 -10.06
C SER A 185 6.88 6.33 -8.85
N THR A 186 6.46 5.25 -8.16
CA THR A 186 5.62 5.36 -6.96
C THR A 186 6.31 6.13 -5.84
N VAL A 187 7.59 5.84 -5.55
CA VAL A 187 8.36 6.57 -4.52
C VAL A 187 8.49 8.05 -4.88
N TYR A 188 8.90 8.36 -6.12
CA TYR A 188 9.09 9.74 -6.56
C TYR A 188 7.79 10.55 -6.60
N LYS A 189 6.68 9.94 -7.02
CA LYS A 189 5.35 10.59 -6.97
C LYS A 189 4.90 10.90 -5.54
N ASN A 190 5.15 9.97 -4.60
CA ASN A 190 4.85 10.22 -3.19
C ASN A 190 5.70 11.36 -2.61
N LEU A 191 7.01 11.39 -2.91
CA LEU A 191 7.88 12.49 -2.48
C LEU A 191 7.47 13.83 -3.11
N SER A 192 7.14 13.84 -4.40
CA SER A 192 6.66 15.05 -5.07
C SER A 192 5.40 15.60 -4.40
N GLY A 193 4.43 14.72 -4.09
CA GLY A 193 3.21 15.08 -3.37
C GLY A 193 3.47 15.60 -1.96
N LEU A 194 4.31 14.91 -1.18
CA LEU A 194 4.72 15.34 0.16
C LEU A 194 5.37 16.73 0.13
N TYR A 195 6.35 16.93 -0.75
CA TYR A 195 7.05 18.21 -0.82
C TYR A 195 6.16 19.36 -1.32
N LYS A 196 5.21 19.07 -2.22
CA LYS A 196 4.22 20.06 -2.69
C LYS A 196 3.31 20.51 -1.55
N GLU A 197 2.81 19.57 -0.76
CA GLU A 197 1.98 19.82 0.42
C GLU A 197 2.74 20.60 1.51
N ASP A 198 4.07 20.41 1.62
CA ASP A 198 4.94 21.15 2.54
C ASP A 198 5.34 22.55 2.00
N GLY A 199 4.99 22.87 0.76
CA GLY A 199 5.35 24.12 0.10
C GLY A 199 6.78 24.16 -0.47
N ASP A 200 7.54 23.07 -0.39
CA ASP A 200 8.87 22.94 -1.00
C ASP A 200 8.74 22.65 -2.51
N LYS A 201 8.54 23.71 -3.28
CA LYS A 201 8.38 23.63 -4.74
C LYS A 201 9.60 23.05 -5.46
N ILE A 202 10.81 23.25 -4.92
CA ILE A 202 12.06 22.80 -5.54
C ILE A 202 12.14 21.29 -5.48
N LYS A 203 11.99 20.71 -4.27
CA LYS A 203 12.01 19.25 -4.12
C LYS A 203 10.80 18.59 -4.77
N ALA A 204 9.63 19.21 -4.71
CA ALA A 204 8.44 18.71 -5.40
C ALA A 204 8.69 18.54 -6.91
N GLN A 205 9.27 19.56 -7.56
CA GLN A 205 9.61 19.53 -8.98
C GLN A 205 10.74 18.54 -9.29
N LYS A 206 11.76 18.44 -8.41
CA LYS A 206 12.84 17.43 -8.55
C LYS A 206 12.23 16.04 -8.70
N TYR A 207 11.44 15.60 -7.73
CA TYR A 207 10.90 14.24 -7.74
C TYR A 207 9.81 14.03 -8.79
N GLN A 208 9.06 15.08 -9.17
CA GLN A 208 8.15 14.99 -10.31
C GLN A 208 8.93 14.67 -11.60
N THR A 209 9.99 15.43 -11.88
CA THR A 209 10.84 15.25 -13.07
C THR A 209 11.51 13.87 -13.07
N MET A 210 11.95 13.40 -11.90
CA MET A 210 12.52 12.06 -11.77
C MET A 210 11.47 10.97 -12.08
N ALA A 211 10.21 11.15 -11.69
CA ALA A 211 9.15 10.20 -12.00
C ALA A 211 8.78 10.16 -13.50
N GLU A 212 8.92 11.28 -14.19
CA GLU A 212 8.62 11.43 -15.63
C GLU A 212 9.72 10.85 -16.54
N ASN A 213 10.94 10.72 -16.04
CA ASN A 213 12.13 10.30 -16.80
C ASN A 213 12.59 8.84 -16.53
N LEU A 214 11.69 7.97 -16.04
CA LEU A 214 11.99 6.57 -15.70
C LEU A 214 11.93 5.59 -16.87
#